data_AF-A0A225ALE2-F1
#
_entry.id   AF-A0A225ALE2-F1
#
_cell.length_a   1.000
_cell.length_b   1.000
_cell.length_c   1.000
_cell.angle_alpha   90.00
_cell.angle_beta   90.00
_cell.angle_gamma   90.00
#
_symmetry.space_group_name_H-M   'P 1'
#
loop_
_entity.id
_entity.type
_entity.pdbx_description
1 polymer ?
#
loop_
_entity_poly.entity_id
_entity_poly.type
_entity_poly.pdbx_seq_one_letter_code
_entity_poly.pdbx_strand_id
1 'polypeptide(L)'
;MYGELGNKLVFFFLFPPILERKQGNAPQKYVLRRAKQVQHAKRTQSLAYLPPYQTEIVRSVAREVRDLDKDVAHHLAPFESNTSSSFNPSAQPAIACALLVDHLCMRRNKRCLLAYHRVRAEKLEEMCWKGIDVLEQQQAVAAANNSEAAGGIGGAANGDEHNNSNTPTTNTTAPTSGQNSLSPEEEEYFRLYSEMLAAYKGQWTDIDLTGSLEPPKDLFIDVRVLKDAGEIQTEYGAINLTKNSQFYVRQGDVERLIAQGYLQRLS
;
A
#
# COMPACT_ATOMS: atom_id res chain seq x y z
N MET A 1 19.13 -6.50 -8.23
CA MET A 1 19.02 -6.96 -9.64
C MET A 1 17.95 -8.04 -9.90
N TYR A 2 17.40 -8.74 -8.89
CA TYR A 2 16.39 -9.80 -9.13
C TYR A 2 14.91 -9.36 -9.09
N GLY A 3 14.59 -8.14 -8.63
CA GLY A 3 13.19 -7.68 -8.49
C GLY A 3 12.48 -7.38 -9.81
N GLU A 4 13.18 -6.79 -10.79
CA GLU A 4 12.55 -6.36 -12.05
C GLU A 4 12.25 -7.52 -13.00
N LEU A 5 13.13 -8.52 -13.09
CA LEU A 5 12.96 -9.70 -13.94
C LEU A 5 11.90 -10.65 -13.36
N GLY A 6 11.84 -10.82 -12.04
CA GLY A 6 10.78 -11.57 -11.37
C GLY A 6 9.41 -10.94 -11.61
N ASN A 7 9.31 -9.60 -11.51
CA ASN A 7 8.07 -8.86 -11.73
C ASN A 7 7.63 -8.84 -13.21
N LYS A 8 8.57 -8.79 -14.16
CA LYS A 8 8.29 -8.93 -15.60
C LYS A 8 7.82 -10.35 -15.94
N LEU A 9 8.38 -11.39 -15.32
CA LEU A 9 7.95 -12.78 -15.54
C LEU A 9 6.54 -13.06 -15.01
N VAL A 10 6.21 -12.50 -13.84
CA VAL A 10 4.84 -12.56 -13.29
C VAL A 10 3.85 -11.90 -14.26
N PHE A 11 4.19 -10.73 -14.81
CA PHE A 11 3.33 -10.02 -15.77
C PHE A 11 3.17 -10.74 -17.11
N PHE A 12 4.23 -11.37 -17.62
CA PHE A 12 4.23 -12.07 -18.93
C PHE A 12 3.42 -13.37 -18.89
N PHE A 13 3.42 -14.09 -17.77
CA PHE A 13 2.57 -15.27 -17.56
C PHE A 13 1.12 -14.94 -17.14
N LEU A 14 0.79 -13.65 -16.96
CA LEU A 14 -0.53 -13.17 -16.52
C LEU A 14 -1.54 -12.98 -17.67
N PHE A 15 -1.12 -13.10 -18.92
CA PHE A 15 -1.96 -12.89 -20.11
C PHE A 15 -1.69 -13.89 -21.24
N PRO A 16 -2.25 -15.12 -21.19
CA PRO A 16 -2.61 -15.78 -22.43
C PRO A 16 -3.79 -15.01 -23.08
N PRO A 17 -3.86 -14.96 -24.42
CA PRO A 17 -4.96 -14.31 -25.12
C PRO A 17 -6.28 -15.02 -24.76
N ILE A 18 -7.25 -14.26 -24.27
CA ILE A 18 -8.55 -14.77 -23.85
C ILE A 18 -9.35 -15.11 -25.11
N LEU A 19 -9.78 -16.37 -25.22
CA LEU A 19 -10.91 -16.77 -26.07
C LEU A 19 -12.16 -16.03 -25.57
N GLU A 20 -12.62 -15.03 -26.33
CA GLU A 20 -13.86 -14.30 -26.08
C GLU A 20 -15.06 -15.27 -26.11
N ARG A 21 -15.65 -15.56 -24.93
CA ARG A 21 -17.05 -15.99 -24.88
C ARG A 21 -17.94 -14.75 -25.00
N LYS A 22 -18.55 -14.56 -26.16
CA LYS A 22 -19.70 -13.66 -26.33
C LYS A 22 -20.92 -14.28 -25.62
N GLN A 23 -21.21 -13.88 -24.38
CA GLN A 23 -22.59 -13.86 -23.86
C GLN A 23 -22.68 -13.08 -22.54
N GLY A 24 -23.63 -12.14 -22.49
CA GLY A 24 -24.05 -11.41 -21.29
C GLY A 24 -23.22 -10.17 -20.94
N ASN A 25 -23.83 -9.17 -20.30
CA ASN A 25 -23.22 -7.90 -19.88
C ASN A 25 -22.41 -8.00 -18.55
N ALA A 26 -22.39 -9.18 -17.93
CA ALA A 26 -21.69 -9.47 -16.68
C ALA A 26 -20.17 -9.74 -16.78
N PRO A 27 -19.62 -10.47 -17.78
CA PRO A 27 -18.20 -10.87 -17.84
C PRO A 27 -17.24 -9.68 -17.99
N GLN A 28 -17.68 -8.56 -18.57
CA GLN A 28 -16.87 -7.34 -18.68
C GLN A 28 -16.58 -6.71 -17.30
N LYS A 29 -17.52 -6.78 -16.34
CA LYS A 29 -17.33 -6.20 -15.01
C LYS A 29 -16.25 -6.93 -14.20
N TYR A 30 -16.13 -8.24 -14.36
CA TYR A 30 -15.16 -9.06 -13.62
C TYR A 30 -13.73 -8.88 -14.13
N VAL A 31 -13.53 -8.82 -15.45
CA VAL A 31 -12.20 -8.58 -16.05
C VAL A 31 -11.68 -7.18 -15.70
N LEU A 32 -12.56 -6.17 -15.70
CA LEU A 32 -12.21 -4.79 -15.38
C LEU A 32 -11.74 -4.61 -13.92
N ARG A 33 -12.29 -5.35 -12.95
CA ARG A 33 -11.90 -5.24 -11.52
C ARG A 33 -10.47 -5.72 -11.29
N ARG A 34 -10.08 -6.83 -11.92
CA ARG A 34 -8.75 -7.42 -11.79
C ARG A 34 -7.67 -6.51 -12.41
N ALA A 35 -7.96 -5.95 -13.59
CA ALA A 35 -7.07 -4.98 -14.23
C ALA A 35 -6.85 -3.74 -13.35
N LYS A 36 -7.90 -3.24 -12.69
CA LYS A 36 -7.81 -2.11 -11.75
C LYS A 36 -6.91 -2.42 -10.55
N GLN A 37 -7.00 -3.63 -9.97
CA GLN A 37 -6.16 -4.01 -8.83
C GLN A 37 -4.68 -4.10 -9.20
N VAL A 38 -4.35 -4.68 -10.36
CA VAL A 38 -2.97 -4.76 -10.86
C VAL A 38 -2.44 -3.39 -11.24
N GLN A 39 -3.25 -2.54 -11.86
CA GLN A 39 -2.87 -1.15 -12.15
C GLN A 39 -2.60 -0.36 -10.86
N HIS A 40 -3.40 -0.57 -9.83
CA HIS A 40 -3.17 0.08 -8.55
C HIS A 40 -1.86 -0.40 -7.91
N ALA A 41 -1.58 -1.70 -7.90
CA ALA A 41 -0.31 -2.23 -7.42
C ALA A 41 0.88 -1.60 -8.18
N LYS A 42 0.78 -1.48 -9.52
CA LYS A 42 1.80 -0.83 -10.34
C LYS A 42 1.98 0.65 -9.98
N ARG A 43 0.90 1.38 -9.68
CA ARG A 43 0.99 2.77 -9.21
C ARG A 43 1.66 2.84 -7.84
N THR A 44 1.31 1.96 -6.91
CA THR A 44 1.93 1.93 -5.57
C THR A 44 3.44 1.78 -5.62
N GLN A 45 3.99 1.02 -6.59
CA GLN A 45 5.44 0.91 -6.77
C GLN A 45 6.13 2.23 -7.10
N SER A 46 5.45 3.11 -7.85
CA SER A 46 6.01 4.42 -8.24
C SER A 46 5.84 5.51 -7.17
N LEU A 47 5.00 5.27 -6.16
CA LEU A 47 4.68 6.27 -5.15
C LEU A 47 5.60 6.14 -3.93
N ALA A 48 5.97 7.30 -3.35
CA ALA A 48 6.75 7.35 -2.11
C ALA A 48 5.89 7.04 -0.87
N TYR A 49 4.60 7.34 -0.92
CA TYR A 49 3.63 7.08 0.15
C TYR A 49 2.71 5.91 -0.19
N LEU A 50 2.12 5.28 0.83
CA LEU A 50 1.16 4.20 0.63
C LEU A 50 -0.23 4.75 0.27
N PRO A 51 -0.80 4.39 -0.90
CA PRO A 51 -2.17 4.77 -1.22
C PRO A 51 -3.18 4.01 -0.37
N PRO A 52 -4.45 4.50 -0.29
CA PRO A 52 -5.49 3.83 0.47
C PRO A 52 -5.71 2.37 0.12
N TYR A 53 -5.92 1.55 1.14
CA TYR A 53 -6.24 0.14 0.98
C TYR A 53 -7.62 -0.02 0.33
N GLN A 54 -7.67 -0.70 -0.82
CA GLN A 54 -8.92 -0.87 -1.59
C GLN A 54 -9.75 -2.06 -1.08
N THR A 55 -10.31 -1.93 0.12
CA THR A 55 -11.12 -2.96 0.78
C THR A 55 -12.24 -3.50 -0.11
N GLU A 56 -12.94 -2.61 -0.82
CA GLU A 56 -14.10 -2.99 -1.63
C GLU A 56 -13.73 -3.86 -2.84
N ILE A 57 -12.58 -3.59 -3.47
CA ILE A 57 -12.09 -4.38 -4.60
C ILE A 57 -11.65 -5.76 -4.09
N VAL A 58 -10.89 -5.82 -2.99
CA VAL A 58 -10.45 -7.08 -2.39
C VAL A 58 -11.64 -7.94 -1.97
N ARG A 59 -12.62 -7.36 -1.26
CA ARG A 59 -13.87 -8.05 -0.86
C ARG A 59 -14.67 -8.52 -2.07
N SER A 60 -14.72 -7.73 -3.14
CA SER A 60 -15.38 -8.12 -4.37
C SER A 60 -14.71 -9.33 -5.03
N VAL A 61 -13.38 -9.32 -5.16
CA VAL A 61 -12.63 -10.44 -5.79
C VAL A 61 -12.73 -11.68 -4.92
N ALA A 62 -12.71 -11.53 -3.58
CA ALA A 62 -12.89 -12.65 -2.66
C ALA A 62 -14.31 -13.26 -2.70
N ARG A 63 -15.35 -12.44 -2.93
CA ARG A 63 -16.71 -12.95 -3.20
C ARG A 63 -16.77 -13.71 -4.51
N GLU A 64 -16.18 -13.15 -5.56
CA GLU A 64 -16.12 -13.79 -6.88
C GLU A 64 -15.41 -15.16 -6.84
N VAL A 65 -14.31 -15.28 -6.09
CA VAL A 65 -13.64 -16.59 -5.90
C VAL A 65 -14.58 -17.60 -5.22
N ARG A 66 -15.35 -17.18 -4.21
CA ARG A 66 -16.33 -18.04 -3.53
C ARG A 66 -17.51 -18.40 -4.42
N ASP A 67 -17.94 -17.50 -5.28
CA ASP A 67 -19.04 -17.76 -6.22
C ASP A 67 -18.60 -18.77 -7.29
N LEU A 68 -17.39 -18.62 -7.85
CA LEU A 68 -16.80 -19.61 -8.77
C LEU A 68 -16.64 -20.99 -8.11
N ASP A 69 -16.27 -21.04 -6.83
CA ASP A 69 -16.15 -22.29 -6.07
C ASP A 69 -17.50 -22.98 -5.88
N LYS A 70 -18.57 -22.21 -5.62
CA LYS A 70 -19.94 -22.73 -5.57
C LYS A 70 -20.41 -23.24 -6.93
N ASP A 71 -20.07 -22.57 -8.01
CA ASP A 71 -20.41 -23.00 -9.38
C ASP A 71 -19.73 -24.34 -9.70
N VAL A 72 -18.46 -24.49 -9.32
CA VAL A 72 -17.72 -25.77 -9.42
C VAL A 72 -18.41 -26.87 -8.60
N ALA A 73 -18.77 -26.60 -7.35
CA ALA A 73 -19.48 -27.57 -6.51
C ALA A 73 -20.85 -27.96 -7.10
N HIS A 74 -21.59 -27.00 -7.67
CA HIS A 74 -22.87 -27.26 -8.31
C HIS A 74 -22.73 -28.16 -9.54
N HIS A 75 -21.70 -27.94 -10.36
CA HIS A 75 -21.40 -28.80 -11.51
C HIS A 75 -20.98 -30.21 -11.12
N LEU A 76 -20.34 -30.38 -9.95
CA LEU A 76 -19.88 -31.68 -9.45
C LEU A 76 -20.94 -32.46 -8.65
N ALA A 77 -21.92 -31.78 -8.04
CA ALA A 77 -22.97 -32.41 -7.21
C ALA A 77 -23.70 -33.61 -7.85
N PRO A 78 -24.02 -33.63 -9.17
CA PRO A 78 -24.63 -34.79 -9.82
C PRO A 78 -23.75 -36.05 -9.84
N PHE A 79 -22.42 -35.88 -9.76
CA PHE A 79 -21.44 -36.97 -9.81
C PHE A 79 -21.02 -37.44 -8.41
N GLU A 80 -21.20 -36.61 -7.38
CA GLU A 80 -20.90 -36.98 -5.98
C GLU A 80 -21.99 -37.87 -5.36
N SER A 81 -23.25 -37.70 -5.78
CA SER A 81 -24.39 -38.44 -5.21
C SER A 81 -24.54 -39.87 -5.75
N ASN A 82 -24.06 -40.13 -6.97
CA ASN A 82 -24.08 -41.46 -7.58
C ASN A 82 -22.71 -42.12 -7.41
N THR A 83 -22.57 -42.97 -6.38
CA THR A 83 -21.33 -43.70 -6.04
C THR A 83 -20.75 -44.58 -7.16
N SER A 84 -21.46 -44.74 -8.28
CA SER A 84 -21.04 -45.48 -9.47
C SER A 84 -20.71 -44.61 -10.69
N SER A 85 -21.00 -43.31 -10.67
CA SER A 85 -20.81 -42.39 -11.80
C SER A 85 -19.62 -41.44 -11.53
N SER A 86 -18.41 -41.98 -11.59
CA SER A 86 -17.20 -41.15 -11.58
C SER A 86 -17.22 -40.15 -12.74
N PHE A 87 -16.88 -38.89 -12.47
CA PHE A 87 -16.83 -37.84 -13.49
C PHE A 87 -15.86 -38.24 -14.60
N ASN A 88 -16.38 -38.41 -15.82
CA ASN A 88 -15.57 -38.72 -16.99
C ASN A 88 -15.47 -37.51 -17.94
N PRO A 89 -14.30 -36.85 -18.06
CA PRO A 89 -14.11 -35.68 -18.91
C PRO A 89 -14.43 -35.92 -20.40
N SER A 90 -14.24 -37.14 -20.92
CA SER A 90 -14.49 -37.44 -22.33
C SER A 90 -15.98 -37.61 -22.64
N ALA A 91 -16.79 -38.00 -21.66
CA ALA A 91 -18.23 -38.16 -21.82
C ALA A 91 -18.97 -36.82 -21.81
N GLN A 92 -18.45 -35.83 -21.06
CA GLN A 92 -19.06 -34.51 -20.90
C GLN A 92 -18.02 -33.39 -21.05
N PRO A 93 -17.55 -33.14 -22.29
CA PRO A 93 -16.52 -32.13 -22.56
C PRO A 93 -16.94 -30.70 -22.19
N ALA A 94 -18.24 -30.40 -22.23
CA ALA A 94 -18.76 -29.07 -21.86
C ALA A 94 -18.56 -28.77 -20.36
N ILE A 95 -18.83 -29.75 -19.48
CA ILE A 95 -18.65 -29.62 -18.03
C ILE A 95 -17.16 -29.59 -17.71
N ALA A 96 -16.35 -30.46 -18.32
CA ALA A 96 -14.90 -30.45 -18.16
C ALA A 96 -14.27 -29.10 -18.53
N CYS A 97 -14.73 -28.48 -19.63
CA CYS A 97 -14.29 -27.14 -20.02
C CYS A 97 -14.72 -26.06 -19.01
N ALA A 98 -15.97 -26.11 -18.52
CA ALA A 98 -16.45 -25.17 -17.51
C ALA A 98 -15.60 -25.26 -16.22
N LEU A 99 -15.42 -26.47 -15.67
CA LEU A 99 -14.59 -26.71 -14.49
C LEU A 99 -13.16 -26.20 -14.67
N LEU A 100 -12.56 -26.45 -15.83
CA LEU A 100 -11.20 -25.96 -16.13
C LEU A 100 -11.15 -24.42 -16.16
N VAL A 101 -12.10 -23.78 -16.83
CA VAL A 101 -12.16 -22.31 -16.91
C VAL A 101 -12.38 -21.69 -15.54
N ASP A 102 -13.28 -22.24 -14.73
CA ASP A 102 -13.56 -21.75 -13.38
C ASP A 102 -12.33 -21.91 -12.48
N HIS A 103 -11.65 -23.05 -12.57
CA HIS A 103 -10.39 -23.30 -11.86
C HIS A 103 -9.29 -22.31 -12.25
N LEU A 104 -9.11 -22.05 -13.55
CA LEU A 104 -8.13 -21.08 -14.05
C LEU A 104 -8.50 -19.65 -13.61
N CYS A 105 -9.78 -19.29 -13.60
CA CYS A 105 -10.29 -18.01 -13.12
C CYS A 105 -10.00 -17.81 -11.62
N MET A 106 -10.27 -18.82 -10.79
CA MET A 106 -9.95 -18.80 -9.36
C MET A 106 -8.46 -18.62 -9.11
N ARG A 107 -7.61 -19.37 -9.82
CA ARG A 107 -6.14 -19.25 -9.71
C ARG A 107 -5.65 -17.86 -10.12
N ARG A 108 -6.24 -17.29 -11.18
CA ARG A 108 -5.93 -15.92 -11.61
C ARG A 108 -6.30 -14.89 -10.55
N ASN A 109 -7.48 -15.03 -9.93
CA ASN A 109 -7.95 -14.12 -8.89
C ASN A 109 -7.05 -14.18 -7.65
N LYS A 110 -6.72 -15.40 -7.19
CA LYS A 110 -5.76 -15.61 -6.09
C LYS A 110 -4.41 -14.96 -6.38
N ARG A 111 -3.87 -15.15 -7.59
CA ARG A 111 -2.60 -14.53 -8.00
C ARG A 111 -2.65 -13.00 -7.99
N CYS A 112 -3.73 -12.40 -8.49
CA CYS A 112 -3.88 -10.94 -8.50
C CYS A 112 -3.98 -10.36 -7.07
N LEU A 113 -4.71 -11.04 -6.18
CA LEU A 113 -4.80 -10.66 -4.76
C LEU A 113 -3.42 -10.74 -4.08
N LEU A 114 -2.72 -11.86 -4.23
CA LEU A 114 -1.39 -12.05 -3.64
C LEU A 114 -0.38 -11.04 -4.17
N ALA A 115 -0.39 -10.74 -5.48
CA ALA A 115 0.47 -9.72 -6.06
C ALA A 115 0.19 -8.33 -5.47
N TYR A 116 -1.08 -7.97 -5.30
CA TYR A 116 -1.47 -6.70 -4.68
C TYR A 116 -0.98 -6.60 -3.22
N HIS A 117 -1.24 -7.63 -2.42
CA HIS A 117 -0.79 -7.66 -1.02
C HIS A 117 0.73 -7.70 -0.89
N ARG A 118 1.42 -8.47 -1.75
CA ARG A 118 2.89 -8.54 -1.78
C ARG A 118 3.51 -7.17 -2.03
N VAL A 119 3.03 -6.43 -3.04
CA VAL A 119 3.55 -5.10 -3.35
C VAL A 119 3.33 -4.11 -2.20
N ARG A 120 2.19 -4.21 -1.50
CA ARG A 120 1.92 -3.38 -0.33
C ARG A 120 2.80 -3.76 0.86
N ALA A 121 2.99 -5.05 1.13
CA ALA A 121 3.89 -5.54 2.17
C ALA A 121 5.34 -5.11 1.90
N GLU A 122 5.86 -5.27 0.68
CA GLU A 122 7.19 -4.78 0.29
C GLU A 122 7.35 -3.28 0.56
N LYS A 123 6.29 -2.50 0.31
CA LYS A 123 6.31 -1.07 0.56
C LYS A 123 6.31 -0.72 2.05
N LEU A 124 5.57 -1.47 2.86
CA LEU A 124 5.57 -1.34 4.32
C LEU A 124 6.93 -1.71 4.91
N GLU A 125 7.50 -2.83 4.47
CA GLU A 125 8.85 -3.25 4.84
C GLU A 125 9.86 -2.13 4.50
N GLU A 126 9.82 -1.57 3.28
CA GLU A 126 10.67 -0.45 2.87
C GLU A 126 10.53 0.77 3.82
N MET A 127 9.31 1.09 4.27
CA MET A 127 9.09 2.17 5.23
C MET A 127 9.65 1.85 6.62
N CYS A 128 9.53 0.61 7.10
CA CYS A 128 10.17 0.16 8.34
C CYS A 128 11.70 0.33 8.28
N TRP A 129 12.32 -0.05 7.17
CA TRP A 129 13.78 0.08 6.98
C TRP A 129 14.24 1.53 6.87
N LYS A 130 13.38 2.45 6.44
CA LYS A 130 13.65 3.90 6.45
C LYS A 130 13.41 4.55 7.82
N GLY A 131 12.95 3.79 8.82
CA GLY A 131 12.61 4.32 10.13
C GLY A 131 11.37 5.22 10.14
N ILE A 132 10.50 5.11 9.13
CA ILE A 132 9.24 5.84 9.05
C ILE A 132 8.21 5.06 9.87
N ASP A 133 7.74 5.64 10.97
CA ASP A 133 6.60 5.09 11.70
C ASP A 133 5.30 5.49 10.99
N VAL A 134 4.77 4.56 10.19
CA VAL A 134 3.55 4.76 9.42
C VAL A 134 2.34 4.93 10.36
N LEU A 135 2.38 4.34 11.56
CA LEU A 135 1.30 4.44 12.55
C LEU A 135 1.25 5.83 13.18
N GLU A 136 2.41 6.39 13.53
CA GLU A 136 2.52 7.77 14.02
C GLU A 136 2.04 8.77 12.95
N GLN A 137 2.42 8.54 11.69
CA GLN A 137 1.98 9.39 10.57
C GLN A 137 0.45 9.33 10.39
N GLN A 138 -0.16 8.16 10.59
CA GLN A 138 -1.60 7.98 10.53
C GLN A 138 -2.32 8.73 11.67
N GLN A 139 -1.79 8.62 12.89
CA GLN A 139 -2.35 9.27 14.08
C GLN A 139 -2.22 10.79 14.02
N ALA A 140 -1.08 11.31 13.51
CA ALA A 140 -0.88 12.74 13.30
C ALA A 140 -1.91 13.32 12.30
N VAL A 141 -2.21 12.59 11.22
CA VAL A 141 -3.25 12.99 10.25
C VAL A 141 -4.64 12.92 10.87
N ALA A 142 -4.94 11.90 11.68
CA ALA A 142 -6.22 11.80 12.38
C ALA A 142 -6.41 12.92 13.43
N ALA A 143 -5.34 13.30 14.13
CA ALA A 143 -5.35 14.39 15.11
C ALA A 143 -5.54 15.76 14.45
N ALA A 144 -4.86 16.03 13.33
CA ALA A 144 -5.01 17.27 12.57
C ALA A 144 -6.43 17.46 12.03
N ASN A 145 -7.07 16.38 11.58
CA ASN A 145 -8.45 16.42 11.09
C ASN A 145 -9.48 16.69 12.20
N ASN A 146 -9.22 16.25 13.44
CA ASN A 146 -10.12 16.51 14.57
C ASN A 146 -10.06 17.96 15.07
N SER A 147 -8.92 18.65 14.89
CA SER A 147 -8.81 20.07 15.27
C SER A 147 -9.55 21.04 14.33
N GLU A 148 -9.82 20.66 13.08
CA GLU A 148 -10.60 21.50 12.14
C GLU A 148 -12.12 21.38 12.36
N ALA A 149 -12.60 20.31 12.99
CA ALA A 149 -14.04 20.08 13.24
C ALA A 149 -14.60 20.84 14.47
N ALA A 150 -13.74 21.38 15.35
CA ALA A 150 -14.16 22.04 16.58
C ALA A 150 -14.23 23.58 16.50
N GLY A 151 -13.90 24.18 15.34
CA GLY A 151 -13.73 25.63 15.18
C GLY A 151 -14.88 26.40 14.50
N GLY A 152 -16.08 25.83 14.34
CA GLY A 152 -17.16 26.46 13.56
C GLY A 152 -18.54 26.35 14.16
N ILE A 153 -18.84 27.17 15.19
CA ILE A 153 -20.22 27.47 15.62
C ILE A 153 -20.40 28.99 15.65
N GLY A 154 -21.26 29.52 14.76
CA GLY A 154 -21.87 30.85 14.92
C GLY A 154 -22.07 31.65 13.63
N GLY A 155 -23.29 31.65 13.08
CA GLY A 155 -23.73 32.67 12.11
C GLY A 155 -24.87 32.22 11.20
N ALA A 156 -26.08 32.74 11.43
CA ALA A 156 -27.31 32.40 10.70
C ALA A 156 -27.61 33.36 9.52
N ALA A 157 -28.31 32.79 8.52
CA ALA A 157 -29.36 33.37 7.65
C ALA A 157 -29.04 34.10 6.29
N ASN A 158 -29.72 33.56 5.26
CA ASN A 158 -30.39 34.14 4.07
C ASN A 158 -29.63 34.40 2.75
N GLY A 159 -30.21 33.88 1.64
CA GLY A 159 -30.28 34.59 0.35
C GLY A 159 -29.86 33.84 -0.93
N ASP A 160 -30.86 33.30 -1.63
CA ASP A 160 -31.06 33.26 -3.09
C ASP A 160 -30.21 32.43 -4.09
N GLU A 161 -30.98 31.75 -4.95
CA GLU A 161 -30.63 30.93 -6.11
C GLU A 161 -30.20 31.79 -7.31
N HIS A 162 -29.12 31.40 -8.00
CA HIS A 162 -28.98 31.44 -9.47
C HIS A 162 -27.82 30.54 -9.94
N ASN A 163 -28.15 29.46 -10.64
CA ASN A 163 -27.20 28.48 -11.17
C ASN A 163 -27.05 28.63 -12.69
N ASN A 164 -25.91 29.15 -13.15
CA ASN A 164 -25.34 28.81 -14.46
C ASN A 164 -23.87 29.26 -14.58
N SER A 165 -22.92 28.34 -14.72
CA SER A 165 -21.95 28.32 -15.83
C SER A 165 -20.87 27.25 -15.63
N ASN A 166 -20.61 26.53 -16.71
CA ASN A 166 -19.54 25.57 -16.89
C ASN A 166 -18.15 26.19 -16.64
N THR A 167 -17.35 25.54 -15.78
CA THR A 167 -15.89 25.66 -15.82
C THR A 167 -15.28 24.27 -15.60
N PRO A 168 -14.52 23.71 -16.55
CA PRO A 168 -13.80 22.47 -16.34
C PRO A 168 -12.52 22.78 -15.55
N THR A 169 -12.61 22.79 -14.23
CA THR A 169 -11.42 22.85 -13.38
C THR A 169 -10.77 21.47 -13.35
N THR A 170 -9.59 21.40 -13.94
CA THR A 170 -8.63 20.32 -13.75
C THR A 170 -8.29 20.20 -12.27
N ASN A 171 -8.99 19.30 -11.58
CA ASN A 171 -8.63 18.89 -10.23
C ASN A 171 -7.35 18.05 -10.32
N THR A 172 -6.21 18.73 -10.23
CA THR A 172 -4.99 18.18 -9.66
C THR A 172 -5.28 17.91 -8.18
N THR A 173 -5.89 16.76 -7.91
CA THR A 173 -6.24 16.33 -6.56
C THR A 173 -4.94 16.07 -5.78
N ALA A 174 -4.51 17.06 -5.00
CA ALA A 174 -3.68 16.81 -3.83
C ALA A 174 -4.32 15.67 -3.02
N PRO A 175 -3.53 14.72 -2.48
CA PRO A 175 -4.08 13.51 -1.89
C PRO A 175 -5.02 13.90 -0.74
N THR A 176 -6.30 13.57 -0.88
CA THR A 176 -7.34 13.87 0.09
C THR A 176 -6.98 13.21 1.42
N SER A 177 -6.59 14.06 2.37
CA SER A 177 -6.14 13.78 3.73
C SER A 177 -7.28 13.23 4.60
N GLY A 178 -7.53 11.92 4.58
CA GLY A 178 -8.53 11.36 5.50
C GLY A 178 -8.99 9.92 5.26
N GLN A 179 -8.36 9.16 4.39
CA GLN A 179 -8.64 7.73 4.31
C GLN A 179 -7.52 6.97 5.00
N ASN A 180 -7.89 6.17 6.01
CA ASN A 180 -6.98 5.21 6.62
C ASN A 180 -6.32 4.40 5.51
N SER A 181 -5.04 4.66 5.28
CA SER A 181 -4.31 4.13 4.13
C SER A 181 -4.04 2.62 4.24
N LEU A 182 -4.15 2.09 5.46
CA LEU A 182 -3.85 0.74 5.91
C LEU A 182 -5.13 -0.01 6.25
N SER A 183 -5.13 -1.32 6.02
CA SER A 183 -6.12 -2.21 6.65
C SER A 183 -5.67 -2.59 8.08
N PRO A 184 -6.59 -3.01 8.96
CA PRO A 184 -6.23 -3.49 10.30
C PRO A 184 -5.23 -4.65 10.29
N GLU A 185 -5.32 -5.51 9.27
CA GLU A 185 -4.41 -6.63 9.09
C GLU A 185 -3.01 -6.16 8.64
N GLU A 186 -2.92 -5.08 7.87
CA GLU A 186 -1.64 -4.46 7.47
C GLU A 186 -0.98 -3.71 8.63
N GLU A 187 -1.77 -3.09 9.51
CA GLU A 187 -1.30 -2.47 10.75
C GLU A 187 -0.66 -3.49 11.70
N GLU A 188 -1.34 -4.61 11.94
CA GLU A 188 -0.78 -5.67 12.78
C GLU A 188 0.48 -6.29 12.15
N TYR A 189 0.49 -6.49 10.83
CA TYR A 189 1.69 -6.94 10.12
C TYR A 189 2.87 -5.96 10.29
N PHE A 190 2.62 -4.66 10.16
CA PHE A 190 3.63 -3.62 10.35
C PHE A 190 4.18 -3.62 11.78
N ARG A 191 3.32 -3.78 12.79
CA ARG A 191 3.71 -3.86 14.19
C ARG A 191 4.63 -5.05 14.45
N LEU A 192 4.22 -6.24 14.01
CA LEU A 192 5.01 -7.47 14.16
C LEU A 192 6.35 -7.40 13.41
N TYR A 193 6.37 -6.83 12.20
CA TYR A 193 7.61 -6.66 11.44
C TYR A 193 8.56 -5.66 12.11
N SER A 194 8.03 -4.55 12.62
CA SER A 194 8.82 -3.54 13.33
C SER A 194 9.40 -4.09 14.64
N GLU A 195 8.64 -4.89 15.39
CA GLU A 195 9.09 -5.60 16.58
C GLU A 195 10.19 -6.62 16.25
N MET A 196 10.00 -7.42 15.20
CA MET A 196 11.02 -8.36 14.71
C MET A 196 12.30 -7.63 14.29
N LEU A 197 12.17 -6.50 13.58
CA LEU A 197 13.30 -5.68 13.16
C LEU A 197 14.04 -5.08 14.36
N ALA A 198 13.31 -4.60 15.37
CA ALA A 198 13.91 -4.10 16.61
C ALA A 198 14.66 -5.20 17.37
N ALA A 199 14.08 -6.41 17.48
CA ALA A 199 14.74 -7.56 18.08
C ALA A 199 16.03 -7.96 17.32
N TYR A 200 16.00 -7.89 15.98
CA TYR A 200 17.17 -8.16 15.14
C TYR A 200 18.26 -7.10 15.31
N LYS A 201 17.90 -5.81 15.37
CA LYS A 201 18.82 -4.71 15.65
C LYS A 201 19.43 -4.81 17.05
N GLY A 202 18.66 -5.25 18.05
CA GLY A 202 19.14 -5.40 19.42
C GLY A 202 20.31 -6.38 19.57
N GLN A 203 20.53 -7.27 18.61
CA GLN A 203 21.70 -8.16 18.58
C GLN A 203 22.99 -7.42 18.22
N TRP A 204 22.90 -6.29 17.54
CA TRP A 204 24.02 -5.52 17.01
C TRP A 204 23.92 -4.07 17.50
N THR A 205 24.43 -3.79 18.71
CA THR A 205 24.40 -2.44 19.30
C THR A 205 25.34 -1.46 18.62
N ASP A 206 26.38 -1.97 17.98
CA ASP A 206 27.47 -1.17 17.40
C ASP A 206 27.22 -0.83 15.92
N ILE A 207 26.17 -1.41 15.31
CA ILE A 207 25.89 -1.29 13.88
C ILE A 207 24.42 -0.88 13.69
N ASP A 208 24.20 0.34 13.21
CA ASP A 208 22.86 0.76 12.79
C ASP A 208 22.53 0.16 11.41
N LEU A 209 21.71 -0.88 11.41
CA LEU A 209 21.22 -1.55 10.19
C LEU A 209 20.22 -0.71 9.38
N THR A 210 19.71 0.39 9.94
CA THR A 210 18.77 1.32 9.29
C THR A 210 19.37 2.69 9.00
N GLY A 211 20.67 2.83 9.19
CA GLY A 211 21.39 4.05 8.86
C GLY A 211 21.47 4.31 7.35
N SER A 212 22.06 5.44 6.98
CA SER A 212 22.32 5.80 5.60
C SER A 212 23.16 4.74 4.87
N LEU A 213 22.70 4.32 3.69
CA LEU A 213 23.52 3.52 2.76
C LEU A 213 24.54 4.38 2.00
N GLU A 214 24.42 5.71 2.03
CA GLU A 214 25.38 6.61 1.41
C GLU A 214 26.60 6.79 2.33
N PRO A 215 27.82 6.52 1.85
CA PRO A 215 29.01 6.65 2.67
C PRO A 215 29.22 8.12 3.06
N PRO A 216 29.58 8.40 4.33
CA PRO A 216 29.85 9.75 4.80
C PRO A 216 31.08 10.33 4.09
N LYS A 217 30.94 11.56 3.57
CA LYS A 217 32.03 12.27 2.89
C LYS A 217 32.94 13.00 3.88
N ASP A 218 32.34 13.57 4.92
CA ASP A 218 33.00 14.34 5.96
C ASP A 218 32.42 13.96 7.33
N LEU A 219 33.24 14.03 8.37
CA LEU A 219 32.81 13.71 9.75
C LEU A 219 31.81 14.74 10.28
N PHE A 220 31.94 15.99 9.85
CA PHE A 220 31.11 17.12 10.26
C PHE A 220 30.35 17.68 9.07
N ILE A 221 29.13 18.15 9.34
CA ILE A 221 28.24 18.72 8.33
C ILE A 221 27.59 20.00 8.86
N ASP A 222 27.35 20.95 7.95
CA ASP A 222 26.49 22.10 8.21
C ASP A 222 25.02 21.69 8.05
N VAL A 223 24.22 21.95 9.07
CA VAL A 223 22.79 21.66 9.07
C VAL A 223 21.97 22.90 9.42
N ARG A 224 20.83 23.05 8.75
CA ARG A 224 19.80 24.06 9.06
C ARG A 224 18.60 23.40 9.72
N VAL A 225 18.12 23.98 10.80
CA VAL A 225 16.91 23.53 11.49
C VAL A 225 15.66 24.00 10.73
N LEU A 226 14.80 23.07 10.34
CA LEU A 226 13.51 23.34 9.68
C LEU A 226 12.36 23.42 10.68
N LYS A 227 12.44 22.64 11.78
CA LYS A 227 11.44 22.54 12.84
C LYS A 227 12.13 22.57 14.19
N ASP A 228 11.55 23.26 15.16
CA ASP A 228 12.06 23.26 16.54
C ASP A 228 12.11 21.83 17.07
N ALA A 229 13.29 21.39 17.51
CA ALA A 229 13.52 20.04 18.02
C ALA A 229 13.96 20.03 19.49
N GLY A 230 14.06 21.21 20.13
CA GLY A 230 14.44 21.35 21.53
C GLY A 230 15.92 21.08 21.78
N GLU A 231 16.24 20.63 22.99
CA GLU A 231 17.61 20.30 23.40
C GLU A 231 17.96 18.86 22.99
N ILE A 232 19.04 18.69 22.24
CA ILE A 232 19.58 17.37 21.90
C ILE A 232 20.94 17.17 22.56
N GLN A 233 21.23 15.92 22.93
CA GLN A 233 22.53 15.54 23.47
C GLN A 233 23.45 15.12 22.33
N THR A 234 24.54 15.87 22.13
CA THR A 234 25.66 15.48 21.27
C THR A 234 26.80 14.95 22.14
N GLU A 235 27.78 14.29 21.53
CA GLU A 235 28.96 13.80 22.27
C GLU A 235 29.77 14.92 22.93
N TYR A 236 29.67 16.16 22.42
CA TYR A 236 30.40 17.33 22.93
C TYR A 236 29.56 18.24 23.84
N GLY A 237 28.29 17.90 24.08
CA GLY A 237 27.39 18.65 24.96
C GLY A 237 25.97 18.79 24.41
N ALA A 238 25.13 19.48 25.17
CA ALA A 238 23.75 19.73 24.77
C ALA A 238 23.65 20.94 23.84
N ILE A 239 22.91 20.82 22.73
CA ILE A 239 22.62 21.92 21.81
C ILE A 239 21.12 22.13 21.66
N ASN A 240 20.69 23.38 21.60
CA ASN A 240 19.30 23.76 21.42
C ASN A 240 18.98 24.01 19.94
N LEU A 241 18.18 23.14 19.35
CA LEU A 241 17.76 23.22 17.95
C LEU A 241 16.52 24.11 17.81
N THR A 242 16.77 25.39 17.52
CA THR A 242 15.74 26.38 17.20
C THR A 242 15.59 26.56 15.68
N LYS A 243 14.35 26.76 15.22
CA LYS A 243 13.98 26.87 13.81
C LYS A 243 14.78 27.96 13.10
N ASN A 244 15.23 27.65 11.89
CA ASN A 244 16.09 28.47 11.03
C ASN A 244 17.52 28.70 11.53
N SER A 245 17.91 28.17 12.69
CA SER A 245 19.30 28.18 13.14
C SER A 245 20.16 27.22 12.32
N GLN A 246 21.46 27.48 12.31
CA GLN A 246 22.46 26.65 11.61
C GLN A 246 23.50 26.16 12.59
N PHE A 247 23.91 24.90 12.42
CA PHE A 247 24.88 24.25 13.29
C PHE A 247 25.90 23.47 12.45
N TYR A 248 27.14 23.44 12.92
CA TYR A 248 28.19 22.59 12.39
C TYR A 248 28.44 21.46 13.40
N VAL A 249 28.02 20.25 13.06
CA VAL A 249 27.90 19.12 14.00
C VAL A 249 28.37 17.84 13.35
N ARG A 250 28.74 16.84 14.17
CA ARG A 250 29.12 15.52 13.66
C ARG A 250 27.90 14.87 13.00
N GLN A 251 28.09 14.26 11.83
CA GLN A 251 27.02 13.63 11.07
C GLN A 251 26.24 12.59 11.87
N GLY A 252 26.93 11.74 12.65
CA GLY A 252 26.29 10.66 13.44
C GLY A 252 25.27 11.14 14.48
N ASP A 253 25.46 12.33 15.06
CA ASP A 253 24.57 12.86 16.11
C ASP A 253 23.25 13.41 15.53
N VAL A 254 23.26 13.81 14.26
CA VAL A 254 22.12 14.47 13.61
C VAL A 254 21.48 13.66 12.48
N GLU A 255 22.05 12.52 12.10
CA GLU A 255 21.59 11.69 10.98
C GLU A 255 20.10 11.32 11.11
N ARG A 256 19.68 10.90 12.32
CA ARG A 256 18.29 10.54 12.60
C ARG A 256 17.33 11.74 12.47
N LEU A 257 17.77 12.93 12.86
CA LEU A 257 16.98 14.17 12.77
C LEU A 257 16.86 14.69 11.34
N ILE A 258 17.90 14.47 10.52
CA ILE A 258 17.85 14.73 9.07
C ILE A 258 16.86 13.78 8.41
N ALA A 259 16.92 12.48 8.73
CA ALA A 259 15.99 11.47 8.18
C ALA A 259 14.51 11.76 8.52
N GLN A 260 14.26 12.29 9.73
CA GLN A 260 12.92 12.71 10.17
C GLN A 260 12.48 14.07 9.58
N GLY A 261 13.38 14.80 8.91
CA GLY A 261 13.08 16.10 8.29
C GLY A 261 13.02 17.28 9.26
N TYR A 262 13.62 17.17 10.46
CA TYR A 262 13.83 18.32 11.36
C TYR A 262 14.98 19.19 10.91
N LEU A 263 16.00 18.58 10.28
CA LEU A 263 17.22 19.23 9.84
C LEU A 263 17.42 19.04 8.33
N GLN A 264 18.06 20.01 7.70
CA GLN A 264 18.49 19.95 6.29
C GLN A 264 19.99 20.17 6.20
N ARG A 265 20.70 19.29 5.49
CA ARG A 265 22.11 19.49 5.17
C ARG A 265 22.29 20.70 4.25
N LEU A 266 23.13 21.62 4.65
CA LEU A 266 23.69 22.66 3.79
C LEU A 266 24.97 22.07 3.19
N SER A 267 25.10 22.18 1.86
CA SER A 267 26.09 21.43 1.07
C SER A 267 27.53 21.68 1.50
#